data_AF-A0A7K3MW85-F1
#
_entry.id   AF-A0A7K3MW85-F1
#
_cell.length_a   1.000
_cell.length_b   1.000
_cell.length_c   1.000
_cell.angle_alpha   90.00
_cell.angle_beta   90.00
_cell.angle_gamma   90.00
#
_symmetry.space_group_name_H-M   'P 1'
#
loop_
_entity.id
_entity.type
_entity.pdbx_description
1 polymer ?
#
loop_
_entity_poly.entity_id
_entity_poly.type
_entity_poly.pdbx_seq_one_letter_code
_entity_poly.pdbx_strand_id
1 'polypeptide(L)'
;KDVEESTKFGKVIVSCLKDNNLDNLQSKLVELDAVKVKPFLITVDRTGNKIFTMWSNFIIKKGESRKTWLKAFKIYLFVAIWIISPIVFVFYLIFYPLMAGKIRKEKSYYKGIVI
;
A
#
# COMPACT_ATOMS: atom_id res chain seq x y z
N LYS A 1 1.20 -20.97 11.51
CA LYS A 1 0.06 -20.02 11.63
C LYS A 1 -0.46 -19.51 10.28
N ASP A 2 0.28 -18.69 9.52
CA ASP A 2 -0.26 -18.13 8.25
C ASP A 2 -0.64 -19.21 7.21
N VAL A 3 0.16 -20.27 7.10
CA VAL A 3 -0.10 -21.39 6.19
C VAL A 3 -1.33 -22.19 6.62
N GLU A 4 -1.48 -22.47 7.91
CA GLU A 4 -2.63 -23.24 8.44
C GLU A 4 -3.93 -22.45 8.37
N GLU A 5 -3.88 -21.13 8.62
CA GLU A 5 -5.05 -20.27 8.49
C GLU A 5 -5.49 -20.08 7.03
N SER A 6 -4.60 -20.27 6.05
CA SER A 6 -4.95 -20.12 4.63
C SER A 6 -6.04 -21.09 4.16
N THR A 7 -6.18 -22.24 4.83
CA THR A 7 -7.21 -23.26 4.52
C THR A 7 -8.63 -22.72 4.65
N LYS A 8 -8.87 -21.70 5.48
CA LYS A 8 -10.19 -21.06 5.62
C LYS A 8 -10.66 -20.40 4.32
N PHE A 9 -9.74 -19.87 3.53
CA PHE A 9 -10.04 -19.25 2.23
C PHE A 9 -10.39 -20.30 1.17
N GLY A 10 -9.66 -21.43 1.16
CA GLY A 10 -9.92 -22.53 0.24
C GLY A 10 -11.33 -23.10 0.35
N LYS A 11 -11.88 -23.21 1.57
CA LYS A 11 -13.27 -23.67 1.81
C LYS A 11 -14.30 -22.75 1.13
N VAL A 12 -14.11 -21.44 1.22
CA VAL A 12 -15.01 -20.44 0.62
C VAL A 12 -14.89 -20.44 -0.91
N ILE A 13 -13.67 -20.54 -1.44
CA ILE A 13 -13.42 -20.62 -2.89
C ILE A 13 -14.11 -21.86 -3.47
N VAL A 14 -13.95 -23.03 -2.85
CA VAL A 14 -14.59 -24.28 -3.31
C VAL A 14 -16.12 -24.18 -3.27
N SER A 15 -16.70 -23.57 -2.22
CA SER A 15 -18.15 -23.36 -2.14
C SER A 15 -18.65 -22.49 -3.29
N CYS A 16 -18.06 -21.31 -3.51
CA CYS A 16 -18.45 -20.39 -4.57
C CYS A 16 -18.28 -20.98 -5.98
N LEU A 17 -17.24 -21.80 -6.19
CA LEU A 17 -17.02 -22.51 -7.46
C LEU A 17 -18.09 -23.58 -7.72
N LYS A 18 -18.50 -24.33 -6.68
CA LYS A 18 -19.56 -25.34 -6.79
C LYS A 18 -20.93 -24.70 -7.06
N ASP A 19 -21.18 -23.56 -6.43
CA ASP A 19 -22.44 -22.81 -6.58
C ASP A 19 -22.46 -21.96 -7.87
N ASN A 20 -21.37 -22.00 -8.66
CA ASN A 20 -21.15 -21.22 -9.88
C ASN A 20 -21.43 -19.71 -9.70
N ASN A 21 -21.23 -19.20 -8.49
CA ASN A 21 -21.51 -17.82 -8.10
C ASN A 21 -20.22 -17.18 -7.56
N LEU A 22 -19.55 -16.47 -8.46
CA LEU A 22 -18.30 -15.77 -8.17
C LEU A 22 -18.52 -14.31 -7.76
N ASP A 23 -19.71 -13.76 -7.96
CA ASP A 23 -20.03 -12.36 -7.69
C ASP A 23 -19.79 -11.99 -6.22
N ASN A 24 -20.06 -12.93 -5.31
CA ASN A 24 -19.90 -12.72 -3.87
C ASN A 24 -18.59 -13.29 -3.29
N LEU A 25 -17.74 -13.90 -4.11
CA LEU A 25 -16.52 -14.56 -3.65
C LEU A 25 -15.59 -13.57 -2.94
N GLN A 26 -15.36 -12.41 -3.55
CA GLN A 26 -14.45 -11.40 -3.01
C GLN A 26 -14.94 -10.87 -1.65
N SER A 27 -16.23 -10.57 -1.53
CA SER A 27 -16.82 -10.09 -0.27
C SER A 27 -16.66 -11.13 0.84
N LYS A 28 -16.95 -12.41 0.57
CA LYS A 28 -16.79 -13.51 1.54
C LYS A 28 -15.33 -13.72 1.95
N LEU A 29 -14.38 -13.55 1.02
CA LEU A 29 -12.94 -13.63 1.34
C LEU A 29 -12.49 -12.46 2.21
N VAL A 30 -12.98 -11.25 1.92
CA VAL A 30 -12.68 -10.05 2.69
C VAL A 30 -13.25 -10.14 4.12
N GLU A 31 -14.41 -10.75 4.31
CA GLU A 31 -14.99 -11.04 5.63
C GLU A 31 -14.13 -12.00 6.46
N LEU A 32 -13.47 -12.96 5.80
CA LEU A 32 -12.50 -13.86 6.43
C LEU A 32 -11.11 -13.24 6.65
N ASP A 33 -10.99 -11.92 6.48
CA ASP A 33 -9.74 -11.17 6.61
C ASP A 33 -8.66 -11.62 5.61
N ALA A 34 -9.07 -12.09 4.42
CA ALA A 34 -8.16 -12.45 3.33
C ALA A 34 -7.36 -11.25 2.80
N VAL A 35 -7.87 -10.02 3.01
CA VAL A 35 -7.25 -8.79 2.52
C VAL A 35 -7.09 -7.78 3.65
N LYS A 36 -5.86 -7.68 4.16
CA LYS A 36 -5.45 -6.70 5.17
C LYS A 36 -4.91 -5.44 4.52
N VAL A 37 -5.78 -4.45 4.32
CA VAL A 37 -5.37 -3.13 3.81
C VAL A 37 -4.91 -2.24 4.96
N LYS A 38 -3.62 -1.89 4.97
CA LYS A 38 -3.02 -0.91 5.91
C LYS A 38 -2.97 0.48 5.24
N PRO A 39 -3.83 1.43 5.64
CA PRO A 39 -3.91 2.76 5.00
C PRO A 39 -2.63 3.58 5.08
N PHE A 40 -1.87 3.40 6.17
CA PHE A 40 -0.54 3.98 6.32
C PHE A 40 0.38 3.58 5.16
N LEU A 41 0.43 2.28 4.83
CA LEU A 41 1.30 1.77 3.76
C LEU A 41 0.90 2.32 2.40
N ILE A 42 -0.40 2.45 2.12
CA ILE A 42 -0.89 3.08 0.89
C ILE A 42 -0.43 4.54 0.81
N THR A 43 -0.50 5.27 1.92
CA THR A 43 -0.12 6.68 1.97
C THR A 43 1.39 6.85 1.78
N VAL A 44 2.20 6.00 2.42
CA VAL A 44 3.66 5.98 2.27
C VAL A 44 4.03 5.63 0.83
N ASP A 45 3.44 4.59 0.25
CA ASP A 45 3.70 4.17 -1.14
C ASP A 45 3.36 5.28 -2.14
N ARG A 46 2.17 5.87 -2.04
CA ARG A 46 1.74 6.99 -2.90
C ARG A 46 2.68 8.19 -2.78
N THR A 47 3.15 8.50 -1.58
CA THR A 47 4.07 9.62 -1.34
C THR A 47 5.47 9.32 -1.85
N GLY A 48 5.97 8.10 -1.62
CA GLY A 48 7.24 7.60 -2.14
C GLY A 48 7.29 7.65 -3.66
N ASN A 49 6.25 7.13 -4.33
CA ASN A 49 6.16 7.16 -5.79
C ASN A 49 6.20 8.59 -6.35
N LYS A 50 5.46 9.54 -5.75
CA LYS A 50 5.52 10.96 -6.16
C LYS A 50 6.92 11.54 -6.03
N ILE A 51 7.59 11.33 -4.90
CA ILE A 51 8.95 11.82 -4.65
C ILE A 51 9.94 11.18 -5.63
N PHE A 52 9.82 9.87 -5.86
CA PHE A 52 10.66 9.13 -6.79
C PHE A 52 10.52 9.69 -8.22
N THR A 53 9.29 9.91 -8.68
CA THR A 53 9.02 10.53 -9.99
C THR A 53 9.59 11.94 -10.08
N MET A 54 9.48 12.74 -9.01
CA MET A 54 10.06 14.08 -8.99
C MET A 54 11.59 14.04 -9.14
N TRP A 55 12.24 13.18 -8.35
CA TRP A 55 13.69 12.98 -8.42
C TRP A 55 14.14 12.43 -9.77
N SER A 56 13.44 11.44 -10.33
CA SER A 56 13.82 10.85 -11.62
C SER A 56 13.73 11.88 -12.74
N ASN A 57 12.63 12.65 -12.80
CA ASN A 57 12.45 13.72 -13.77
C ASN A 57 13.50 14.82 -13.63
N PHE A 58 13.86 15.17 -12.39
CA PHE A 58 14.91 16.14 -12.12
C PHE A 58 16.28 15.63 -12.59
N ILE A 59 16.65 14.39 -12.23
CA ILE A 59 17.95 13.78 -12.56
C ILE A 59 18.11 13.61 -14.08
N ILE A 60 17.06 13.22 -14.80
CA ILE A 60 17.11 13.04 -16.26
C ILE A 60 17.47 14.36 -16.96
N LYS A 61 16.98 15.50 -16.45
CA LYS A 61 17.25 16.84 -17.01
C LYS A 61 18.67 17.36 -16.73
N LYS A 62 19.50 16.65 -15.95
CA LYS A 62 20.80 17.15 -15.46
C LYS A 62 22.01 16.82 -16.34
N GLY A 63 21.83 16.16 -17.48
CA GLY A 63 22.87 15.95 -18.49
C GLY A 63 24.14 15.33 -17.90
N GLU A 64 25.29 15.98 -18.09
CA GLU A 64 26.60 15.54 -17.59
C GLU A 64 26.67 15.41 -16.07
N SER A 65 25.94 16.26 -15.33
CA SER A 65 25.89 16.22 -13.86
C SER A 65 24.99 15.11 -13.30
N ARG A 66 24.32 14.33 -14.16
CA ARG A 66 23.43 13.21 -13.78
C ARG A 66 24.11 12.23 -12.82
N LYS A 67 25.38 11.89 -13.03
CA LYS A 67 26.12 10.94 -12.18
C LYS A 67 26.26 11.42 -10.73
N THR A 68 26.42 12.72 -10.53
CA THR A 68 26.50 13.33 -9.19
C THR A 68 25.13 13.31 -8.51
N TRP A 69 24.07 13.67 -9.24
CA TRP A 69 22.70 13.65 -8.70
C TRP A 69 22.20 12.23 -8.41
N LEU A 70 22.63 11.22 -9.17
CA LEU A 70 22.35 9.82 -8.84
C LEU A 70 23.00 9.39 -7.50
N LYS A 71 24.23 9.85 -7.22
CA LYS A 71 24.87 9.60 -5.91
C LYS A 71 24.12 10.31 -4.78
N ALA A 72 23.72 11.56 -4.99
CA ALA A 72 22.91 12.30 -4.01
C ALA A 72 21.56 11.61 -3.75
N PHE A 73 20.89 11.14 -4.81
CA PHE A 73 19.64 10.42 -4.70
C PHE A 73 19.79 9.09 -3.95
N LYS A 74 20.88 8.35 -4.17
CA LYS A 74 21.19 7.14 -3.39
C LYS A 74 21.29 7.45 -1.89
N ILE A 75 22.01 8.51 -1.51
CA ILE A 75 22.13 8.94 -0.10
C ILE A 75 20.76 9.34 0.45
N TYR A 76 19.98 10.09 -0.33
CA TYR A 76 18.61 10.47 0.02
C TYR A 76 17.74 9.24 0.34
N LEU A 77 17.81 8.16 -0.45
CA LEU A 77 17.04 6.94 -0.19
C LEU A 77 17.40 6.30 1.17
N PHE A 78 18.69 6.22 1.52
CA PHE A 78 19.10 5.69 2.81
C PHE A 78 18.58 6.54 3.97
N VAL A 79 18.69 7.86 3.84
CA VAL A 79 18.15 8.81 4.83
C VAL A 79 16.63 8.69 4.94
N ALA A 80 15.92 8.51 3.83
CA ALA A 80 14.48 8.38 3.83
C ALA A 80 13.99 7.14 4.56
N ILE A 81 14.68 6.00 4.39
CA ILE A 81 14.32 4.75 5.07
C ILE A 81 14.53 4.88 6.58
N TRP A 82 15.66 5.45 7.02
CA TRP A 82 16.02 5.50 8.44
C TRP A 82 15.40 6.67 9.21
N ILE A 83 15.27 7.84 8.59
CA ILE A 83 14.87 9.09 9.26
C ILE A 83 13.44 9.49 8.88
N ILE A 84 13.10 9.47 7.58
CA ILE A 84 11.78 9.95 7.14
C ILE A 84 10.68 8.95 7.52
N SER A 85 10.95 7.64 7.47
CA SER A 85 10.01 6.60 7.87
C SER A 85 9.43 6.78 9.28
N PRO A 86 10.25 6.92 10.36
CA PRO A 86 9.72 7.13 11.71
C PRO A 86 8.99 8.48 11.85
N ILE A 87 9.46 9.54 11.19
CA ILE A 87 8.80 10.85 11.22
C ILE A 87 7.39 10.77 10.61
N VAL A 88 7.26 10.17 9.43
CA VAL A 88 5.97 9.98 8.75
C VAL A 88 5.03 9.11 9.58
N PHE A 89 5.56 8.11 10.29
CA PHE A 89 4.78 7.29 11.20
C PHE A 89 4.22 8.11 12.39
N VAL A 90 5.03 8.98 12.99
CA VAL A 90 4.57 9.87 14.08
C VAL A 90 3.48 10.83 13.59
N PHE A 91 3.67 11.46 12.43
CA PHE A 91 2.63 12.29 11.83
C PHE A 91 1.36 11.51 11.54
N TYR A 92 1.48 10.29 11.01
CA TYR A 92 0.32 9.42 10.79
C TYR A 92 -0.44 9.18 12.09
N LEU A 93 0.24 8.89 13.19
CA LEU A 93 -0.40 8.64 14.49
C LEU A 93 -1.19 9.87 14.98
N ILE A 94 -0.63 11.08 14.80
CA ILE A 94 -1.26 12.34 15.20
C ILE A 94 -2.48 12.66 14.32
N PHE A 95 -2.39 12.47 13.01
CA PHE A 95 -3.46 12.80 12.05
C PHE A 95 -4.49 11.67 11.84
N TYR A 96 -4.21 10.45 12.32
CA TYR A 96 -5.08 9.29 12.22
C TYR A 96 -6.55 9.53 12.66
N PRO A 97 -6.83 10.12 13.84
CA PRO A 97 -8.21 10.31 14.30
C PRO A 97 -9.03 11.22 13.37
N LEU A 98 -8.39 12.17 12.69
CA LEU A 98 -9.05 13.11 11.78
C LEU A 98 -9.33 12.50 10.39
N MET A 99 -8.57 11.48 9.97
CA MET A 99 -8.68 10.86 8.64
C MET A 99 -9.49 9.56 8.60
N ALA A 100 -10.07 9.12 9.73
CA ALA A 100 -10.79 7.84 9.84
C ALA A 100 -11.91 7.65 8.80
N GLY A 101 -12.65 8.72 8.45
CA GLY A 101 -13.70 8.68 7.44
C GLY A 101 -13.20 8.44 6.01
N LYS A 102 -12.06 9.04 5.64
CA LYS A 102 -11.43 8.87 4.32
C LYS A 102 -10.79 7.49 4.16
N ILE A 103 -10.20 7.01 5.24
CA ILE A 103 -9.58 5.67 5.35
C ILE A 103 -10.59 4.56 5.07
N ARG A 104 -11.85 4.69 5.52
CA ARG A 104 -12.90 3.71 5.22
C ARG A 104 -13.17 3.57 3.72
N LYS A 105 -13.26 4.68 3.00
CA LYS A 105 -13.49 4.68 1.55
C LYS A 105 -12.32 4.06 0.77
N GLU A 106 -11.09 4.41 1.13
CA GLU A 106 -9.90 3.81 0.50
C GLU A 106 -9.81 2.31 0.79
N LYS A 107 -10.09 1.85 2.01
CA LYS A 107 -10.09 0.42 2.34
C LYS A 107 -11.06 -0.38 1.46
N SER A 108 -12.26 0.12 1.19
CA SER A 108 -13.21 -0.57 0.31
C SER A 108 -12.69 -0.70 -1.12
N TYR A 109 -12.13 0.39 -1.67
CA TYR A 109 -11.52 0.40 -3.01
C TYR A 109 -10.36 -0.61 -3.13
N TYR A 110 -9.41 -0.60 -2.18
CA TYR A 110 -8.25 -1.50 -2.21
C TYR A 110 -8.58 -2.96 -1.82
N LYS A 111 -9.76 -3.22 -1.24
CA LYS A 111 -10.27 -4.57 -1.00
C LYS A 111 -10.90 -5.20 -2.25
N GLY A 112 -10.94 -4.48 -3.38
CA GLY A 112 -11.52 -4.98 -4.63
C GLY A 112 -13.03 -5.18 -4.57
N ILE A 113 -13.69 -4.66 -3.53
CA ILE A 113 -15.14 -4.57 -3.46
C ILE A 113 -15.49 -3.27 -4.17
N VAL A 114 -15.68 -3.37 -5.49
CA VAL A 114 -16.20 -2.26 -6.29
C VAL A 114 -17.58 -1.89 -5.73
N ILE A 115 -17.78 -0.60 -5.44
CA ILE A 115 -19.12 -0.02 -5.19
C ILE A 115 -19.65 0.43 -6.54
#